data_AF-A0A2D6A708-F1
#
_entry.id   AF-A0A2D6A708-F1
#
_cell.length_a   1.000
_cell.length_b   1.000
_cell.length_c   1.000
_cell.angle_alpha   90.00
_cell.angle_beta   90.00
_cell.angle_gamma   90.00
#
_symmetry.space_group_name_H-M   'P 1'
#
loop_
_entity.id
_entity.type
_entity.pdbx_description
1 polymer ?
#
loop_
_entity_poly.entity_id
_entity_poly.type
_entity_poly.pdbx_seq_one_letter_code
_entity_poly.pdbx_strand_id
1 'polypeptide(L)'
;MKSLGSLLLIVGTALAGIGAANTEKASRSLPLTDQSKLTGEFLFDHLRADDSSSVKANTALTAQHIQAMLAAGIETVQVVRGSQESAGGALGRVLTKTVQVPGKIIVARGTELTAEAVAKLRDAKLDTVTVKVPPRDKETVSLDKAAGRVLAKPVEIGKKKREFKAGDTLTLKRFAQLRGRAATVTVHDRDGKTMSLAEAMRKVPPPEKETIQLSNGAIVARTPPLKLPSLELAADLEHEDADLLPAGRFIDQPALDGLTKAGVTSVEVKISGKFAFAGWALSWMFVMGIAVMGIGVFVSRSSTRGAATDGSAESEVMTAAAIRSHLEAMTRAVEALAAQADSMECEQIHTQLDPLFVRYGQPFIDHREVLRSAFGGVGFAHIMGPFASAERRLNRAWSAAVDGYVDEAREQVAAAGPYLHETLDAFPET
;
A
#
# COMPACT_ATOMS: atom_id res chain seq x y z
N MET A 1 -14.62 11.15 -39.75
CA MET A 1 -14.87 11.54 -38.33
C MET A 1 -14.38 10.52 -37.29
N LYS A 2 -14.23 9.22 -37.60
CA LYS A 2 -13.73 8.20 -36.63
C LYS A 2 -12.26 8.38 -36.18
N SER A 3 -11.39 9.04 -36.95
CA SER A 3 -9.97 9.21 -36.57
C SER A 3 -9.70 10.33 -35.56
N LEU A 4 -10.63 11.30 -35.40
CA LEU A 4 -10.45 12.42 -34.48
C LEU A 4 -10.72 12.02 -33.02
N GLY A 5 -11.62 11.05 -32.81
CA GLY A 5 -11.96 10.52 -31.48
C GLY A 5 -10.82 9.71 -30.84
N SER A 6 -10.14 8.87 -31.63
CA SER A 6 -9.00 8.09 -31.13
C SER A 6 -7.79 8.97 -30.80
N LEU A 7 -7.58 10.06 -31.54
CA LEU A 7 -6.47 10.99 -31.28
C LEU A 7 -6.66 11.76 -29.97
N LEU A 8 -7.88 12.19 -29.67
CA LEU A 8 -8.22 12.89 -28.41
C LEU A 8 -8.13 11.97 -27.18
N LEU A 9 -8.48 10.69 -27.32
CA LEU A 9 -8.37 9.71 -26.24
C LEU A 9 -6.89 9.40 -25.89
N ILE A 10 -6.03 9.30 -26.90
CA ILE A 10 -4.58 9.03 -26.71
C ILE A 10 -3.90 10.24 -26.03
N VAL A 11 -4.23 11.47 -26.44
CA VAL A 11 -3.67 12.69 -25.83
C VAL A 11 -4.17 12.87 -24.37
N GLY A 12 -5.43 12.55 -24.09
CA GLY A 12 -5.98 12.60 -22.73
C GLY A 12 -5.35 11.57 -21.78
N THR A 13 -5.06 10.36 -22.27
CA THR A 13 -4.45 9.29 -21.47
C THR A 13 -2.96 9.55 -21.21
N ALA A 14 -2.25 10.13 -22.18
CA ALA A 14 -0.84 10.52 -22.03
C ALA A 14 -0.65 11.66 -21.01
N LEU A 15 -1.59 12.60 -20.92
CA LEU A 15 -1.52 13.71 -19.95
C LEU A 15 -1.95 13.29 -18.52
N ALA A 16 -2.86 12.32 -18.38
CA ALA A 16 -3.22 11.77 -17.07
C ALA A 16 -2.11 10.91 -16.44
N GLY A 17 -1.32 10.21 -17.26
CA GLY A 17 -0.21 9.37 -16.79
C GLY A 17 0.98 10.13 -16.19
N ILE A 18 1.17 11.40 -16.54
CA ILE A 18 2.30 12.22 -16.06
C ILE A 18 2.02 12.82 -14.67
N GLY A 19 0.74 12.94 -14.26
CA GLY A 19 0.35 13.57 -13.00
C GLY A 19 0.33 12.66 -11.75
N ALA A 20 0.26 11.33 -11.91
CA ALA A 20 -0.02 10.41 -10.80
C ALA A 20 1.22 9.74 -10.18
N ALA A 21 2.42 9.92 -10.73
CA ALA A 21 3.59 9.10 -10.39
C ALA A 21 4.46 9.60 -9.21
N ASN A 22 4.06 10.61 -8.42
CA ASN A 22 5.01 11.27 -7.50
C ASN A 22 4.51 11.63 -6.09
N THR A 23 3.43 11.04 -5.59
CA THR A 23 2.85 11.43 -4.28
C THR A 23 2.73 10.33 -3.22
N GLU A 24 3.59 9.31 -3.25
CA GLU A 24 3.85 8.51 -2.06
C GLU A 24 5.27 8.73 -1.56
N LYS A 25 5.38 9.26 -0.32
CA LYS A 25 6.59 9.18 0.48
C LYS A 25 6.81 7.73 0.89
N ALA A 26 7.21 6.88 -0.05
CA ALA A 26 7.70 5.55 0.26
C ALA A 26 9.08 5.71 0.89
N SER A 27 9.15 5.67 2.22
CA SER A 27 10.40 5.35 2.90
C SER A 27 10.86 3.99 2.37
N ARG A 28 12.08 3.91 1.84
CA ARG A 28 12.64 2.64 1.38
C ARG A 28 13.71 2.17 2.34
N SER A 29 13.68 0.88 2.67
CA SER A 29 14.77 0.23 3.39
C SER A 29 15.88 -0.06 2.39
N LEU A 30 17.07 0.51 2.61
CA LEU A 30 18.24 0.25 1.78
C LEU A 30 19.33 -0.43 2.62
N PRO A 31 19.99 -1.47 2.08
CA PRO A 31 21.12 -2.09 2.74
C PRO A 31 22.31 -1.13 2.79
N LEU A 32 22.99 -1.04 3.93
CA LEU A 32 24.17 -0.20 4.16
C LEU A 32 25.38 -0.61 3.31
N THR A 33 25.37 -1.83 2.77
CA THR A 33 26.38 -2.34 1.84
C THR A 33 26.37 -1.61 0.49
N ASP A 34 25.25 -0.98 0.10
CA ASP A 34 25.15 -0.20 -1.14
C ASP A 34 25.40 1.30 -0.89
N GLN A 35 26.65 1.63 -0.55
CA GLN A 35 27.04 3.00 -0.19
C GLN A 35 26.77 4.03 -1.30
N SER A 36 26.81 3.57 -2.55
CA SER A 36 26.56 4.40 -3.74
C SER A 36 25.12 4.93 -3.78
N LYS A 37 24.15 4.12 -3.34
CA LYS A 37 22.72 4.49 -3.31
C LYS A 37 22.32 5.25 -2.06
N LEU A 38 23.10 5.14 -0.98
CA LEU A 38 22.80 5.79 0.30
C LEU A 38 23.39 7.20 0.42
N THR A 39 24.48 7.49 -0.28
CA THR A 39 25.13 8.79 -0.17
C THR A 39 24.23 9.91 -0.68
N GLY A 40 23.88 10.85 0.22
CA GLY A 40 22.97 11.94 -0.07
C GLY A 40 21.48 11.60 0.01
N GLU A 41 21.11 10.39 0.42
CA GLU A 41 19.75 10.08 0.86
C GLU A 41 19.50 10.62 2.28
N PHE A 42 18.24 10.87 2.63
CA PHE A 42 17.87 11.44 3.92
C PHE A 42 17.42 10.36 4.88
N LEU A 43 18.01 10.34 6.07
CA LEU A 43 17.62 9.42 7.11
C LEU A 43 16.17 9.70 7.56
N PHE A 44 15.31 8.67 7.55
CA PHE A 44 13.90 8.83 7.92
C PHE A 44 13.72 9.19 9.39
N ASP A 45 14.45 8.51 10.27
CA ASP A 45 14.35 8.63 11.72
C ASP A 45 15.72 8.89 12.35
N HIS A 46 15.76 9.30 13.62
CA HIS A 46 16.99 9.54 14.35
C HIS A 46 17.69 8.20 14.65
N LEU A 47 18.93 8.03 14.20
CA LEU A 47 19.74 6.85 14.52
C LEU A 47 20.77 7.19 15.58
N ARG A 48 20.79 6.40 16.66
CA ARG A 48 21.80 6.47 17.72
C ARG A 48 22.62 5.19 17.66
N ALA A 49 23.87 5.31 17.24
CA ALA A 49 24.86 4.24 17.25
C ALA A 49 25.86 4.57 18.35
N ASP A 50 25.67 3.95 19.52
CA ASP A 50 26.38 4.21 20.78
C ASP A 50 26.44 5.69 21.20
N ASP A 51 27.04 5.99 22.36
CA ASP A 51 27.02 7.32 22.96
C ASP A 51 27.83 8.38 22.19
N SER A 52 28.58 7.99 21.15
CA SER A 52 29.46 8.89 20.40
C SER A 52 29.01 9.21 18.97
N SER A 53 27.99 8.52 18.41
CA SER A 53 27.54 8.79 17.04
C SER A 53 26.02 8.77 16.87
N SER A 54 25.39 9.94 17.06
CA SER A 54 23.98 10.15 16.70
C SER A 54 23.85 10.86 15.36
N VAL A 55 23.12 10.28 14.41
CA VAL A 55 22.72 10.93 13.17
C VAL A 55 21.26 11.36 13.29
N LYS A 56 21.01 12.67 13.29
CA LYS A 56 19.67 13.24 13.41
C LYS A 56 18.81 12.86 12.20
N ALA A 57 17.51 12.64 12.41
CA ALA A 57 16.54 12.47 11.34
C ALA A 57 16.64 13.61 10.32
N ASN A 58 16.39 13.31 9.04
CA ASN A 58 16.52 14.25 7.92
C ASN A 58 17.93 14.81 7.70
N THR A 59 18.97 14.13 8.21
CA THR A 59 20.35 14.40 7.83
C THR A 59 20.68 13.61 6.57
N ALA A 60 21.32 14.25 5.60
CA ALA A 60 21.86 13.57 4.43
C ALA A 60 22.97 12.61 4.86
N LEU A 61 22.91 11.36 4.44
CA LEU A 61 23.92 10.36 4.76
C LEU A 61 25.22 10.67 4.00
N THR A 62 26.33 10.78 4.74
CA THR A 62 27.69 10.92 4.21
C THR A 62 28.38 9.55 4.25
N ALA A 63 29.48 9.38 3.51
CA ALA A 63 30.30 8.17 3.60
C ALA A 63 30.73 7.88 5.06
N GLN A 64 31.05 8.91 5.83
CA GLN A 64 31.41 8.79 7.24
C GLN A 64 30.25 8.28 8.09
N HIS A 65 29.02 8.77 7.88
CA HIS A 65 27.83 8.27 8.57
C HIS A 65 27.57 6.79 8.24
N ILE A 66 27.73 6.40 6.98
CA ILE A 66 27.50 5.01 6.53
C ILE A 66 28.54 4.08 7.16
N GLN A 67 29.82 4.47 7.19
CA GLN A 67 30.89 3.68 7.83
C GLN A 67 30.68 3.55 9.34
N ALA A 68 30.25 4.61 10.03
CA ALA A 68 29.91 4.53 11.44
C ALA A 68 28.74 3.56 11.70
N MET A 69 27.72 3.55 10.83
CA MET A 69 26.59 2.63 10.95
C MET A 69 26.97 1.16 10.68
N LEU A 70 27.84 0.92 9.69
CA LEU A 70 28.38 -0.41 9.41
C LEU A 70 29.23 -0.92 10.59
N ALA A 71 30.07 -0.06 11.17
CA ALA A 71 30.87 -0.38 12.36
C ALA A 71 29.99 -0.71 13.58
N ALA A 72 28.81 -0.09 13.69
CA ALA A 72 27.81 -0.37 14.72
C ALA A 72 26.94 -1.61 14.42
N GLY A 73 27.21 -2.36 13.35
CA GLY A 73 26.47 -3.57 12.99
C GLY A 73 25.06 -3.31 12.44
N ILE A 74 24.77 -2.09 11.98
CA ILE A 74 23.50 -1.78 11.31
C ILE A 74 23.60 -2.29 9.87
N GLU A 75 22.63 -3.08 9.42
CA GLU A 75 22.65 -3.67 8.08
C GLU A 75 21.76 -2.93 7.07
N THR A 76 20.69 -2.29 7.55
CA THR A 76 19.73 -1.55 6.72
C THR A 76 19.32 -0.22 7.36
N VAL A 77 19.08 0.79 6.54
CA VAL A 77 18.51 2.08 6.97
C VAL A 77 17.27 2.43 6.16
N GLN A 78 16.29 3.04 6.82
CA GLN A 78 15.16 3.65 6.13
C GLN A 78 15.53 5.06 5.69
N VAL A 79 15.41 5.31 4.39
CA VAL A 79 15.66 6.63 3.81
C VAL A 79 14.43 7.20 3.12
N VAL A 80 14.34 8.53 3.12
CA VAL A 80 13.34 9.30 2.39
C VAL A 80 14.01 9.89 1.16
N ARG A 81 13.46 9.56 -0.01
CA ARG A 81 13.89 10.21 -1.26
C ARG A 81 13.47 11.69 -1.19
N GLY A 82 14.42 12.60 -1.35
CA GLY A 82 14.09 14.00 -1.60
C GLY A 82 13.25 14.10 -2.86
N SER A 83 12.22 14.94 -2.88
CA SER A 83 11.42 15.14 -4.08
C SER A 83 12.29 15.86 -5.12
N GLN A 84 12.38 15.28 -6.32
CA GLN A 84 12.95 15.97 -7.47
C GLN A 84 11.83 16.82 -8.07
N GLU A 85 12.00 18.14 -8.01
CA GLU A 85 11.13 19.09 -8.67
C GLU A 85 11.90 19.75 -9.81
N SER A 86 11.19 20.21 -10.84
CA SER A 86 11.84 21.06 -11.85
C SER A 86 12.34 22.34 -11.18
N ALA A 87 13.45 22.92 -11.63
CA ALA A 87 13.99 24.14 -11.05
C ALA A 87 12.94 25.26 -10.98
N GLY A 88 12.05 25.35 -11.98
CA GLY A 88 10.94 26.30 -11.99
C GLY A 88 9.79 25.97 -11.02
N GLY A 89 9.49 24.70 -10.80
CA GLY A 89 8.47 24.27 -9.83
C GLY A 89 8.91 24.39 -8.37
N ALA A 90 10.23 24.51 -8.15
CA ALA A 90 10.86 24.53 -6.85
C ALA A 90 10.97 25.93 -6.20
N LEU A 91 10.39 26.98 -6.81
CA LEU A 91 10.40 28.35 -6.28
C LEU A 91 9.82 28.41 -4.85
N GLY A 92 10.51 29.07 -3.93
CA GLY A 92 10.13 29.16 -2.51
C GLY A 92 10.39 27.88 -1.70
N ARG A 93 11.07 26.88 -2.27
CA ARG A 93 11.47 25.65 -1.57
C ARG A 93 12.91 25.74 -1.10
N VAL A 94 13.24 25.00 -0.04
CA VAL A 94 14.60 24.94 0.50
C VAL A 94 15.38 23.78 -0.16
N LEU A 95 16.54 24.06 -0.73
CA LEU A 95 17.40 23.03 -1.32
C LEU A 95 17.93 22.04 -0.28
N THR A 96 17.85 20.75 -0.59
CA THR A 96 18.34 19.69 0.30
C THR A 96 19.79 19.32 0.03
N LYS A 97 20.30 19.63 -1.16
CA LYS A 97 21.69 19.41 -1.57
C LYS A 97 22.29 20.71 -2.11
N THR A 98 23.57 20.93 -1.85
CA THR A 98 24.32 22.01 -2.50
C THR A 98 24.42 21.68 -3.98
N VAL A 99 24.01 22.63 -4.82
CA VAL A 99 24.11 22.49 -6.27
C VAL A 99 25.38 23.19 -6.71
N GLN A 100 26.30 22.41 -7.28
CA GLN A 100 27.59 22.90 -7.77
C GLN A 100 27.89 22.33 -9.15
N VAL A 101 28.55 23.14 -9.97
CA VAL A 101 29.18 22.74 -11.25
C VAL A 101 30.70 22.71 -10.99
N PRO A 102 31.52 21.95 -11.73
CA PRO A 102 32.96 21.82 -11.43
C PRO A 102 33.63 23.18 -11.16
N GLY A 103 34.06 23.37 -9.91
CA GLY A 103 34.73 24.59 -9.44
C GLY A 103 33.84 25.75 -8.95
N LYS A 104 32.51 25.64 -8.96
CA LYS A 104 31.61 26.72 -8.53
C LYS A 104 30.31 26.23 -7.88
N ILE A 105 30.04 26.67 -6.65
CA ILE A 105 28.74 26.50 -5.99
C ILE A 105 27.74 27.46 -6.65
N ILE A 106 26.63 26.91 -7.16
CA ILE A 106 25.55 27.69 -7.76
C ILE A 106 24.55 28.11 -6.69
N VAL A 107 24.09 27.16 -5.90
CA VAL A 107 23.18 27.40 -4.76
C VAL A 107 23.55 26.48 -3.61
N ALA A 108 23.74 27.05 -2.42
CA ALA A 108 24.08 26.29 -1.23
C ALA A 108 22.88 25.48 -0.71
N ARG A 109 23.16 24.35 -0.04
CA ARG A 109 22.16 23.63 0.73
C ARG A 109 21.53 24.55 1.79
N GLY A 110 20.23 24.42 2.00
CA GLY A 110 19.51 25.22 3.00
C GLY A 110 19.08 26.59 2.49
N THR A 111 19.52 27.01 1.30
CA THR A 111 19.03 28.23 0.66
C THR A 111 17.62 28.01 0.11
N GLU A 112 16.74 28.98 0.34
CA GLU A 112 15.44 29.06 -0.30
C GLU A 112 15.61 29.47 -1.77
N LEU A 113 14.96 28.74 -2.68
CA LEU A 113 15.03 28.97 -4.10
C LEU A 113 14.22 30.21 -4.47
N THR A 114 14.88 31.35 -4.49
CA THR A 114 14.36 32.61 -5.05
C THR A 114 14.34 32.56 -6.59
N ALA A 115 13.67 33.51 -7.23
CA ALA A 115 13.64 33.59 -8.70
C ALA A 115 15.06 33.73 -9.28
N GLU A 116 15.96 34.43 -8.58
CA GLU A 116 17.37 34.57 -8.94
C GLU A 116 18.12 33.24 -8.84
N ALA A 117 17.90 32.46 -7.77
CA ALA A 117 18.50 31.14 -7.61
C ALA A 117 18.03 30.17 -8.70
N VAL A 118 16.75 30.20 -9.06
CA VAL A 118 16.17 29.40 -10.15
C VAL A 118 16.75 29.80 -11.51
N ALA A 119 16.97 31.10 -11.76
CA ALA A 119 17.63 31.56 -12.98
C ALA A 119 19.07 31.03 -13.08
N LYS A 120 19.84 31.11 -11.98
CA LYS A 120 21.22 30.55 -11.92
C LYS A 120 21.27 29.04 -12.18
N LEU A 121 20.27 28.30 -11.71
CA LEU A 121 20.15 26.85 -11.98
C LEU A 121 19.84 26.58 -13.45
N ARG A 122 18.98 27.39 -14.07
CA ARG A 122 18.64 27.28 -15.49
C ARG A 122 19.83 27.63 -16.40
N ASP A 123 20.58 28.68 -16.08
CA ASP A 123 21.79 29.07 -16.83
C ASP A 123 22.85 27.97 -16.80
N ALA A 124 22.88 27.20 -15.71
CA ALA A 124 23.72 26.01 -15.57
C ALA A 124 23.14 24.73 -16.18
N LYS A 125 22.00 24.82 -16.89
CA LYS A 125 21.28 23.69 -17.51
C LYS A 125 20.89 22.58 -16.53
N LEU A 126 20.54 22.96 -15.30
CA LEU A 126 20.05 22.06 -14.27
C LEU A 126 18.52 22.16 -14.18
N ASP A 127 17.85 21.32 -14.97
CA ASP A 127 16.38 21.35 -15.09
C ASP A 127 15.66 20.78 -13.86
N THR A 128 16.35 19.98 -13.05
CA THR A 128 15.79 19.34 -11.84
C THR A 128 16.67 19.58 -10.63
N VAL A 129 16.03 19.84 -9.49
CA VAL A 129 16.71 20.00 -8.20
C VAL A 129 15.98 19.23 -7.12
N THR A 130 16.75 18.75 -6.14
CA THR A 130 16.17 18.08 -4.97
C THR A 130 15.85 19.13 -3.91
N VAL A 131 14.58 19.22 -3.53
CA VAL A 131 14.12 20.20 -2.54
C VAL A 131 13.48 19.53 -1.34
N LYS A 132 13.47 20.27 -0.23
CA LYS A 132 12.81 19.86 1.00
C LYS A 132 11.35 20.15 0.79
N VAL A 133 10.55 19.09 0.63
CA VAL A 133 9.10 19.21 0.69
C VAL A 133 8.78 19.86 2.04
N PRO A 134 8.17 21.06 2.07
CA PRO A 134 7.89 21.70 3.35
C PRO A 134 7.02 20.76 4.19
N PRO A 135 7.15 20.84 5.52
CA PRO A 135 6.21 20.15 6.39
C PRO A 135 4.80 20.57 5.95
N ARG A 136 3.93 19.60 5.67
CA ARG A 136 2.50 19.90 5.49
C ARG A 136 2.05 20.62 6.75
N ASP A 137 1.25 21.67 6.58
CA ASP A 137 0.70 22.39 7.72
C ASP A 137 0.02 21.39 8.66
N LYS A 138 0.19 21.65 9.95
CA LYS A 138 -0.30 20.78 11.01
C LYS A 138 -1.22 21.61 11.89
N GLU A 139 -2.30 21.00 12.32
CA GLU A 139 -3.27 21.61 13.21
C GLU A 139 -3.45 20.69 14.40
N THR A 140 -3.51 21.26 15.60
CA THR A 140 -3.96 20.51 16.78
C THR A 140 -5.47 20.61 16.81
N VAL A 141 -6.15 19.49 16.65
CA VAL A 141 -7.61 19.42 16.69
C VAL A 141 -8.07 18.64 17.92
N SER A 142 -9.20 19.06 18.49
CA SER A 142 -9.88 18.27 19.52
C SER A 142 -10.32 16.92 18.94
N LEU A 143 -10.36 15.88 19.78
CA LEU A 143 -10.57 14.51 19.32
C LEU A 143 -11.90 14.34 18.54
N ASP A 144 -12.96 15.05 18.92
CA ASP A 144 -14.26 15.07 18.23
C ASP A 144 -14.18 15.56 16.78
N LYS A 145 -13.18 16.39 16.44
CA LYS A 145 -12.93 16.93 15.09
C LYS A 145 -11.85 16.19 14.33
N ALA A 146 -11.24 15.18 14.96
CA ALA A 146 -10.13 14.41 14.38
C ALA A 146 -10.61 13.30 13.45
N ALA A 147 -11.87 12.86 13.55
CA ALA A 147 -12.46 11.85 12.68
C ALA A 147 -12.27 12.21 11.19
N GLY A 148 -11.76 11.26 10.42
CA GLY A 148 -11.51 11.45 8.99
C GLY A 148 -10.24 12.23 8.65
N ARG A 149 -9.39 12.56 9.64
CA ARG A 149 -8.10 13.23 9.41
C ARG A 149 -6.92 12.26 9.53
N VAL A 150 -5.74 12.71 9.13
CA VAL A 150 -4.50 11.91 9.16
C VAL A 150 -3.62 12.40 10.30
N LEU A 151 -3.17 11.51 11.18
CA LEU A 151 -2.27 11.86 12.27
C LEU A 151 -0.93 12.41 11.75
N ALA A 152 -0.47 13.51 12.32
CA ALA A 152 0.81 14.12 11.98
C ALA A 152 1.98 13.57 12.82
N LYS A 153 1.68 13.09 14.03
CA LYS A 153 2.63 12.47 14.96
C LYS A 153 2.05 11.16 15.49
N PRO A 154 2.90 10.21 15.92
CA PRO A 154 2.40 9.03 16.59
C PRO A 154 1.75 9.41 17.93
N VAL A 155 0.70 8.69 18.32
CA VAL A 155 -0.04 8.92 19.57
C VAL A 155 -0.17 7.60 20.32
N GLU A 156 0.10 7.63 21.62
CA GLU A 156 -0.01 6.48 22.51
C GLU A 156 -1.48 6.27 22.91
N ILE A 157 -2.05 5.11 22.57
CA ILE A 157 -3.43 4.70 22.89
C ILE A 157 -3.50 3.89 24.20
N GLY A 158 -2.53 4.07 25.09
CA GLY A 158 -2.48 3.39 26.38
C GLY A 158 -1.45 2.27 26.45
N LYS A 159 -1.31 1.75 27.67
CA LYS A 159 -0.28 0.79 28.07
C LYS A 159 -0.81 -0.63 27.87
N LYS A 160 -0.21 -1.42 26.98
CA LYS A 160 -0.49 -2.86 26.92
C LYS A 160 0.58 -3.62 27.68
N LYS A 161 0.18 -4.32 28.75
CA LYS A 161 1.00 -5.37 29.36
C LYS A 161 1.05 -6.54 28.38
N ARG A 162 2.24 -6.91 27.91
CA ARG A 162 2.44 -8.09 27.07
C ARG A 162 3.20 -9.13 27.88
N GLU A 163 2.54 -10.24 28.14
CA GLU A 163 3.16 -11.42 28.74
C GLU A 163 3.72 -12.29 27.61
N PHE A 164 4.99 -12.66 27.70
CA PHE A 164 5.63 -13.60 26.77
C PHE A 164 5.56 -14.98 27.40
N LYS A 165 5.20 -15.99 26.61
CA LYS A 165 5.14 -17.37 27.08
C LYS A 165 6.43 -18.11 26.72
N ALA A 166 6.72 -19.15 27.49
CA ALA A 166 7.80 -20.08 27.19
C ALA A 166 7.65 -20.62 25.76
N GLY A 167 8.69 -20.50 24.94
CA GLY A 167 8.69 -20.91 23.53
C GLY A 167 8.47 -19.77 22.52
N ASP A 168 8.12 -18.56 22.97
CA ASP A 168 8.02 -17.40 22.09
C ASP A 168 9.39 -17.05 21.48
N THR A 169 9.44 -16.88 20.16
CA THR A 169 10.67 -16.53 19.47
C THR A 169 10.86 -15.01 19.47
N LEU A 170 11.86 -14.52 20.20
CA LEU A 170 12.27 -13.11 20.17
C LEU A 170 13.29 -12.87 19.04
N THR A 171 12.97 -11.95 18.13
CA THR A 171 13.93 -11.54 17.10
C THR A 171 15.04 -10.69 17.72
N LEU A 172 16.26 -10.76 17.16
CA LEU A 172 17.41 -9.95 17.60
C LEU A 172 17.11 -8.44 17.61
N LYS A 173 16.31 -7.97 16.65
CA LYS A 173 15.87 -6.57 16.60
C LYS A 173 15.00 -6.19 17.79
N ARG A 174 14.01 -7.03 18.13
CA ARG A 174 13.13 -6.79 19.28
C ARG A 174 13.90 -6.91 20.59
N PHE A 175 14.84 -7.84 20.65
CA PHE A 175 15.78 -7.99 21.75
C PHE A 175 16.67 -6.74 21.95
N ALA A 176 17.21 -6.17 20.87
CA ALA A 176 17.99 -4.92 20.91
C ALA A 176 17.13 -3.71 21.35
N GLN A 177 15.86 -3.66 20.92
CA GLN A 177 14.92 -2.62 21.36
C GLN A 177 14.61 -2.70 22.86
N LEU A 178 14.42 -3.92 23.39
CA LEU A 178 14.25 -4.15 24.83
C LEU A 178 15.48 -3.73 25.64
N ARG A 179 16.69 -3.87 25.08
CA ARG A 179 17.96 -3.47 25.72
C ARG A 179 18.15 -1.94 25.75
N GLY A 180 17.77 -1.24 24.68
CA GLY A 180 17.98 0.21 24.54
C GLY A 180 16.98 1.07 25.32
N ARG A 181 15.81 0.52 25.64
CA ARG A 181 14.82 1.14 26.51
C ARG A 181 15.07 0.62 27.92
N ALA A 182 15.64 1.45 28.81
CA ALA A 182 16.00 1.13 30.20
C ALA A 182 14.78 0.76 31.08
N ALA A 183 14.06 -0.29 30.69
CA ALA A 183 12.91 -0.83 31.39
C ALA A 183 13.37 -1.90 32.37
N THR A 184 12.72 -1.95 33.52
CA THR A 184 12.88 -2.97 34.55
C THR A 184 12.32 -4.29 34.04
N VAL A 185 13.07 -4.99 33.18
CA VAL A 185 12.68 -6.32 32.71
C VAL A 185 13.02 -7.33 33.81
N THR A 186 12.01 -7.75 34.56
CA THR A 186 12.09 -8.87 35.49
C THR A 186 11.90 -10.18 34.72
N VAL A 187 12.93 -11.02 34.73
CA VAL A 187 12.90 -12.36 34.14
C VAL A 187 12.73 -13.36 35.27
N HIS A 188 11.74 -14.23 35.21
CA HIS A 188 11.67 -15.38 36.11
C HIS A 188 12.33 -16.58 35.43
N ASP A 189 13.10 -17.38 36.17
CA ASP A 189 13.51 -18.70 35.69
C ASP A 189 12.41 -19.75 35.92
N ARG A 190 12.71 -20.99 35.51
CA ARG A 190 11.82 -22.16 35.64
C ARG A 190 11.45 -22.47 37.10
N ASP A 191 12.24 -22.01 38.06
CA ASP A 191 11.97 -22.17 39.49
C ASP A 191 11.22 -20.95 40.07
N GLY A 192 10.78 -20.02 39.21
CA GLY A 192 10.08 -18.79 39.57
C GLY A 192 10.97 -17.68 40.12
N LYS A 193 12.30 -17.88 40.15
CA LYS A 193 13.23 -16.92 40.74
C LYS A 193 13.43 -15.73 39.81
N THR A 194 13.15 -14.54 40.33
CA THR A 194 13.40 -13.28 39.61
C THR A 194 14.90 -13.05 39.46
N MET A 195 15.32 -12.78 38.23
CA MET A 195 16.66 -12.33 37.87
C MET A 195 16.59 -11.15 36.92
N SER A 196 17.66 -10.36 36.92
CA SER A 196 17.76 -9.24 35.98
C SER A 196 17.95 -9.76 34.55
N LEU A 197 17.49 -9.01 33.54
CA LEU A 197 17.74 -9.33 32.13
C LEU A 197 19.23 -9.55 31.84
N ALA A 198 20.11 -8.78 32.49
CA ALA A 198 21.56 -8.92 32.35
C ALA A 198 22.08 -10.27 32.87
N GLU A 199 21.53 -10.80 33.96
CA GLU A 199 21.88 -12.11 34.49
C GLU A 199 21.34 -13.25 33.61
N ALA A 200 20.10 -13.12 33.13
CA ALA A 200 19.53 -14.07 32.16
C ALA A 200 20.39 -14.13 30.90
N MET A 201 20.88 -12.98 30.41
CA MET A 201 21.75 -12.88 29.24
C MET A 201 23.10 -13.58 29.40
N ARG A 202 23.70 -13.56 30.60
CA ARG A 202 24.96 -14.29 30.85
C ARG A 202 24.81 -15.80 30.72
N LYS A 203 23.59 -16.32 30.87
CA LYS A 203 23.27 -17.75 30.74
C LYS A 203 22.96 -18.18 29.31
N VAL A 204 22.71 -17.24 28.38
CA VAL A 204 22.46 -17.57 26.97
C VAL A 204 23.79 -17.63 26.23
N PRO A 205 24.20 -18.79 25.68
CA PRO A 205 25.42 -18.88 24.89
C PRO A 205 25.33 -17.97 23.66
N PRO A 206 26.45 -17.35 23.22
CA PRO A 206 26.46 -16.52 22.02
C PRO A 206 25.97 -17.35 20.82
N PRO A 207 25.13 -16.77 19.92
CA PRO A 207 24.62 -17.50 18.78
C PRO A 207 25.79 -17.96 17.90
N GLU A 208 25.87 -19.27 17.69
CA GLU A 208 26.85 -19.85 16.78
C GLU A 208 26.50 -19.42 15.36
N LYS A 209 27.48 -18.88 14.62
CA LYS A 209 27.26 -18.43 13.25
C LYS A 209 27.07 -19.65 12.36
N GLU A 210 25.87 -19.81 11.83
CA GLU A 210 25.60 -20.88 10.88
C GLU A 210 26.06 -20.44 9.50
N THR A 211 26.92 -21.24 8.89
CA THR A 211 27.47 -20.94 7.57
C THR A 211 26.76 -21.82 6.56
N ILE A 212 25.87 -21.22 5.76
CA ILE A 212 25.07 -21.94 4.76
C ILE A 212 25.75 -21.78 3.40
N GLN A 213 26.13 -22.89 2.79
CA GLN A 213 26.64 -22.90 1.43
C GLN A 213 25.46 -23.05 0.46
N LEU A 214 25.24 -22.03 -0.36
CA LEU A 214 24.17 -22.00 -1.36
C LEU A 214 24.56 -22.88 -2.56
N SER A 215 23.56 -23.31 -3.33
CA SER A 215 23.72 -24.16 -4.53
C SER A 215 24.60 -23.55 -5.63
N ASN A 216 24.81 -22.23 -5.61
CA ASN A 216 25.73 -21.51 -6.51
C ASN A 216 27.17 -21.39 -5.95
N GLY A 217 27.48 -22.04 -4.83
CA GLY A 217 28.80 -21.99 -4.19
C GLY A 217 29.04 -20.79 -3.27
N ALA A 218 28.08 -19.85 -3.17
CA ALA A 218 28.20 -18.72 -2.26
C ALA A 218 28.02 -19.15 -0.80
N ILE A 219 28.88 -18.63 0.09
CA ILE A 219 28.81 -18.89 1.52
C ILE A 219 28.11 -17.71 2.20
N VAL A 220 26.95 -17.95 2.80
CA VAL A 220 26.21 -16.95 3.57
C VAL A 220 26.28 -17.31 5.04
N ALA A 221 26.91 -16.44 5.83
CA ALA A 221 26.83 -16.53 7.29
C ALA A 221 25.47 -15.98 7.73
N ARG A 222 24.64 -16.84 8.33
CA ARG A 222 23.37 -16.45 8.92
C ARG A 222 23.49 -16.58 10.43
N THR A 223 23.06 -15.55 11.15
CA THR A 223 22.87 -15.67 12.60
C THR A 223 21.46 -16.24 12.80
N PRO A 224 21.31 -17.49 13.27
CA PRO A 224 19.97 -18.04 13.52
C PRO A 224 19.25 -17.18 14.57
N PRO A 225 17.90 -17.10 14.53
CA PRO A 225 17.15 -16.44 15.59
C PRO A 225 17.55 -17.09 16.92
N LEU A 226 17.80 -16.24 17.92
CA LEU A 226 18.23 -16.68 19.25
C LEU A 226 17.11 -17.52 19.85
N LYS A 227 17.24 -18.85 19.79
CA LYS A 227 16.41 -19.75 20.57
C LYS A 227 16.87 -19.59 22.00
N LEU A 228 16.10 -18.84 22.79
CA LEU A 228 16.30 -18.84 24.23
C LEU A 228 16.20 -20.31 24.67
N PRO A 229 17.18 -20.85 25.44
CA PRO A 229 16.99 -22.15 26.07
C PRO A 229 15.68 -22.09 26.85
N SER A 230 15.04 -23.24 27.07
CA SER A 230 13.74 -23.42 27.74
C SER A 230 13.73 -22.95 29.21
N LEU A 231 14.10 -21.69 29.42
CA LEU A 231 13.66 -20.84 30.50
C LEU A 231 12.19 -20.60 30.23
N GLU A 232 11.35 -20.99 31.19
CA GLU A 232 10.03 -20.39 31.31
C GLU A 232 10.25 -18.93 31.64
N LEU A 233 10.47 -18.15 30.58
CA LEU A 233 10.55 -16.71 30.66
C LEU A 233 9.12 -16.22 30.86
N ALA A 234 8.56 -16.44 32.05
CA ALA A 234 7.52 -15.57 32.58
C ALA A 234 8.22 -14.24 32.86
N ALA A 235 8.66 -13.56 31.80
CA ALA A 235 9.04 -12.19 31.94
C ALA A 235 7.72 -11.47 32.10
N ASP A 236 7.44 -11.06 33.33
CA ASP A 236 6.47 -10.02 33.60
C ASP A 236 7.10 -8.75 33.02
N LEU A 237 7.10 -8.68 31.69
CA LEU A 237 7.52 -7.56 30.91
C LEU A 237 6.42 -6.53 31.12
N GLU A 238 6.57 -5.73 32.17
CA GLU A 238 6.10 -4.36 32.16
C GLU A 238 6.90 -3.59 31.09
N HIS A 239 6.76 -4.02 29.85
CA HIS A 239 7.13 -3.21 28.72
C HIS A 239 5.90 -2.36 28.41
N GLU A 240 6.06 -1.05 28.56
CA GLU A 240 5.19 -0.08 27.93
C GLU A 240 5.39 -0.15 26.41
N ASP A 241 4.96 -1.26 25.78
CA ASP A 241 4.56 -1.22 24.38
C ASP A 241 3.25 -0.44 24.37
N ALA A 242 3.36 0.89 24.45
CA ALA A 242 2.24 1.75 24.20
C ALA A 242 1.68 1.37 22.82
N ASP A 243 0.38 1.10 22.75
CA ASP A 243 -0.26 0.88 21.46
C ASP A 243 -0.15 2.22 20.71
N LEU A 244 0.83 2.33 19.83
CA LEU A 244 1.09 3.56 19.10
C LEU A 244 0.20 3.58 17.85
N LEU A 245 -0.67 4.58 17.72
CA LEU A 245 -1.14 4.97 16.39
C LEU A 245 0.06 5.59 15.67
N PRO A 246 0.55 5.00 14.57
CA PRO A 246 1.67 5.57 13.85
C PRO A 246 1.25 6.88 13.18
N ALA A 247 2.21 7.81 13.01
CA ALA A 247 1.99 9.00 12.18
C ALA A 247 1.61 8.58 10.76
N GLY A 248 0.70 9.34 10.13
CA GLY A 248 0.18 9.02 8.80
C GLY A 248 -1.03 8.08 8.81
N ARG A 249 -1.41 7.52 9.96
CA ARG A 249 -2.65 6.74 10.08
C ARG A 249 -3.88 7.64 9.95
N PHE A 250 -4.87 7.17 9.19
CA PHE A 250 -6.19 7.78 9.11
C PHE A 250 -6.96 7.50 10.41
N ILE A 251 -7.62 8.51 10.96
CA ILE A 251 -8.39 8.41 12.21
C ILE A 251 -9.80 7.95 11.83
N ASP A 252 -9.99 6.63 11.82
CA ASP A 252 -11.29 5.97 11.71
C ASP A 252 -11.96 5.83 13.09
N GLN A 253 -13.20 5.31 13.12
CA GLN A 253 -13.96 5.15 14.38
C GLN A 253 -13.21 4.28 15.40
N PRO A 254 -12.62 3.12 15.04
CA PRO A 254 -11.82 2.33 15.98
C PRO A 254 -10.61 3.07 16.55
N ALA A 255 -9.90 3.87 15.74
CA ALA A 255 -8.80 4.68 16.25
C ALA A 255 -9.28 5.78 17.20
N LEU A 256 -10.44 6.39 16.91
CA LEU A 256 -11.06 7.42 17.76
C LEU A 256 -11.50 6.86 19.11
N ASP A 257 -12.12 5.67 19.12
CA ASP A 257 -12.54 4.97 20.34
C ASP A 257 -11.32 4.61 21.19
N GLY A 258 -10.23 4.15 20.54
CA GLY A 258 -8.95 3.92 21.19
C GLY A 258 -8.42 5.20 21.86
N LEU A 259 -8.30 6.30 21.10
CA LEU A 259 -7.80 7.57 21.61
C LEU A 259 -8.65 8.12 22.77
N THR A 260 -9.97 7.95 22.69
CA THR A 260 -10.91 8.33 23.75
C THR A 260 -10.66 7.50 25.01
N LYS A 261 -10.53 6.18 24.88
CA LYS A 261 -10.23 5.27 25.98
C LYS A 261 -8.88 5.56 26.63
N ALA A 262 -7.91 6.04 25.85
CA ALA A 262 -6.60 6.48 26.32
C ALA A 262 -6.60 7.86 26.99
N GLY A 263 -7.74 8.56 27.02
CA GLY A 263 -7.85 9.90 27.62
C GLY A 263 -7.20 11.02 26.80
N VAL A 264 -6.96 10.79 25.50
CA VAL A 264 -6.36 11.80 24.62
C VAL A 264 -7.43 12.83 24.22
N THR A 265 -7.27 14.08 24.62
CA THR A 265 -8.25 15.15 24.36
C THR A 265 -8.05 15.87 23.02
N SER A 266 -6.81 15.87 22.50
CA SER A 266 -6.45 16.51 21.24
C SER A 266 -5.33 15.77 20.52
N VAL A 267 -5.33 15.82 19.19
CA VAL A 267 -4.28 15.20 18.36
C VAL A 267 -3.80 16.16 17.29
N GLU A 268 -2.51 16.08 16.96
CA GLU A 268 -1.90 16.84 15.87
C GLU A 268 -2.18 16.10 14.55
N VAL A 269 -2.97 16.72 13.67
CA VAL A 269 -3.35 16.15 12.37
C VAL A 269 -2.69 16.91 11.24
N LYS A 270 -2.44 16.23 10.13
CA LYS A 270 -2.00 16.87 8.89
C LYS A 270 -3.20 17.62 8.34
N ILE A 271 -3.05 18.92 8.12
CA ILE A 271 -4.01 19.67 7.33
C ILE A 271 -3.85 19.12 5.92
N SER A 272 -4.87 18.42 5.43
CA SER A 272 -5.04 18.24 3.98
C SER A 272 -5.18 19.65 3.44
N GLY A 273 -4.08 20.21 2.93
CA GLY A 273 -4.06 21.57 2.42
C GLY A 273 -5.30 21.75 1.55
N LYS A 274 -6.12 22.77 1.84
CA LYS A 274 -7.30 23.06 1.03
C LYS A 274 -6.82 23.07 -0.41
N PHE A 275 -7.34 22.17 -1.23
CA PHE A 275 -6.96 22.11 -2.64
C PHE A 275 -7.29 23.47 -3.24
N ALA A 276 -6.27 24.32 -3.38
CA ALA A 276 -6.45 25.69 -3.79
C ALA A 276 -6.45 25.72 -5.32
N PHE A 277 -7.64 25.58 -5.92
CA PHE A 277 -7.82 25.68 -7.37
C PHE A 277 -7.18 26.95 -7.94
N ALA A 278 -7.18 28.05 -7.19
CA ALA A 278 -6.60 29.34 -7.57
C ALA A 278 -5.07 29.30 -7.79
N GLY A 279 -4.34 28.37 -7.15
CA GLY A 279 -2.89 28.23 -7.34
C GLY A 279 -2.52 27.33 -8.52
N TRP A 280 -3.49 26.66 -9.14
CA TRP A 280 -3.23 25.70 -10.19
C TRP A 280 -3.25 26.42 -11.55
N ALA A 281 -2.06 26.71 -12.09
CA ALA A 281 -1.89 27.45 -13.35
C ALA A 281 -2.63 26.82 -14.55
N LEU A 282 -2.94 25.52 -14.48
CA LEU A 282 -3.71 24.78 -15.49
C LEU A 282 -5.17 24.50 -15.10
N SER A 283 -5.70 25.12 -14.04
CA SER A 283 -7.08 24.94 -13.60
C SER A 283 -8.10 25.18 -14.72
N TRP A 284 -7.89 26.20 -15.55
CA TRP A 284 -8.78 26.50 -16.68
C TRP A 284 -8.77 25.40 -17.76
N MET A 285 -7.61 24.79 -18.05
CA MET A 285 -7.52 23.66 -18.98
C MET A 285 -8.24 22.43 -18.44
N PHE A 286 -8.14 22.18 -17.13
CA PHE A 286 -8.86 21.09 -16.48
C PHE A 286 -10.38 21.29 -16.58
N VAL A 287 -10.89 22.49 -16.30
CA VAL A 287 -12.32 22.82 -16.47
C VAL A 287 -12.77 22.65 -17.92
N MET A 288 -11.97 23.09 -18.89
CA MET A 288 -12.23 22.86 -20.32
C MET A 288 -12.26 21.37 -20.66
N GLY A 289 -11.35 20.57 -20.11
CA GLY A 289 -11.34 19.11 -20.28
C GLY A 289 -12.63 18.46 -19.77
N ILE A 290 -13.11 18.85 -18.59
CA ILE A 290 -14.40 18.39 -18.05
C ILE A 290 -15.56 18.79 -18.96
N ALA A 291 -15.56 20.03 -19.47
CA ALA A 291 -16.60 20.51 -20.37
C ALA A 291 -16.65 19.71 -21.68
N VAL A 292 -15.50 19.46 -22.31
CA VAL A 292 -15.39 18.63 -23.52
C VAL A 292 -15.85 17.20 -23.25
N MET A 293 -15.47 16.63 -22.09
CA MET A 293 -15.92 15.29 -21.69
C MET A 293 -17.44 15.25 -21.51
N GLY A 294 -18.02 16.26 -20.87
CA GLY A 294 -19.48 16.40 -20.70
C GLY A 294 -20.22 16.47 -22.03
N ILE A 295 -19.69 17.24 -22.99
CA ILE A 295 -20.23 17.31 -24.36
C ILE A 295 -20.13 15.94 -25.05
N GLY A 296 -19.00 15.24 -24.92
CA GLY A 296 -18.83 13.90 -25.48
C GLY A 296 -19.85 12.90 -24.95
N VAL A 297 -20.09 12.89 -23.64
CA VAL A 297 -21.11 12.04 -23.00
C VAL A 297 -22.52 12.42 -23.46
N PHE A 298 -22.82 13.71 -23.55
CA PHE A 298 -24.13 14.20 -24.01
C PHE A 298 -24.40 13.78 -25.46
N VAL A 299 -23.43 13.95 -26.36
CA VAL A 299 -23.54 13.55 -27.77
C VAL A 299 -23.71 12.04 -27.90
N SER A 300 -22.89 11.24 -27.19
CA SER A 300 -22.99 9.77 -27.20
C SER A 300 -24.37 9.26 -26.74
N ARG A 301 -24.94 9.89 -25.71
CA ARG A 301 -26.30 9.59 -25.24
C ARG A 301 -27.39 10.01 -26.20
N SER A 302 -27.16 11.05 -27.01
CA SER A 302 -28.15 11.51 -27.99
C SER A 302 -28.18 10.61 -29.23
N SER A 303 -27.03 10.08 -29.66
CA SER A 303 -26.94 9.19 -30.81
C SER A 303 -27.56 7.81 -30.57
N THR A 304 -27.54 7.30 -29.33
CA THR A 304 -28.16 6.00 -29.02
C THR A 304 -29.70 6.06 -29.01
N ARG A 305 -30.31 7.24 -28.98
CA ARG A 305 -31.77 7.40 -29.13
C ARG A 305 -32.24 7.41 -30.59
N GLY A 306 -31.36 7.66 -31.56
CA GLY A 306 -31.70 7.75 -32.98
C GLY A 306 -31.30 6.54 -33.84
N ALA A 307 -30.44 5.66 -33.34
CA ALA A 307 -29.90 4.52 -34.09
C ALA A 307 -30.71 3.22 -33.96
N ALA A 308 -31.91 3.26 -33.36
CA ALA A 308 -32.78 2.09 -33.20
C ALA A 308 -33.59 1.72 -34.48
N THR A 309 -33.35 2.38 -35.61
CA THR A 309 -34.22 2.28 -36.81
C THR A 309 -33.56 1.83 -38.10
N ASP A 310 -32.25 1.57 -38.16
CA ASP A 310 -31.63 1.04 -39.38
C ASP A 310 -30.89 -0.28 -39.12
N GLY A 311 -31.52 -1.37 -39.58
CA GLY A 311 -31.01 -2.71 -39.46
C GLY A 311 -29.78 -2.97 -40.33
N SER A 312 -28.78 -3.63 -39.74
CA SER A 312 -27.83 -4.51 -40.45
C SER A 312 -27.01 -5.32 -39.44
N ALA A 313 -27.04 -6.64 -39.64
CA ALA A 313 -26.46 -7.74 -38.87
C ALA A 313 -27.28 -8.20 -37.65
N GLU A 314 -27.78 -9.43 -37.74
CA GLU A 314 -28.37 -10.26 -36.67
C GLU A 314 -27.37 -10.51 -35.52
N SER A 315 -26.94 -9.46 -34.82
CA SER A 315 -26.66 -9.63 -33.40
C SER A 315 -28.01 -9.77 -32.75
N GLU A 316 -28.41 -11.02 -32.49
CA GLU A 316 -29.53 -11.34 -31.62
C GLU A 316 -29.43 -10.42 -30.40
N VAL A 317 -30.36 -9.46 -30.30
CA VAL A 317 -30.31 -8.44 -29.25
C VAL A 317 -30.55 -9.19 -27.95
N MET A 318 -29.47 -9.48 -27.23
CA MET A 318 -29.54 -10.26 -26.01
C MET A 318 -30.39 -9.48 -25.00
N THR A 319 -31.58 -10.00 -24.72
CA THR A 319 -32.52 -9.39 -23.78
C THR A 319 -32.11 -9.67 -22.35
N ALA A 320 -32.64 -8.91 -21.38
CA ALA A 320 -32.41 -9.20 -19.96
C ALA A 320 -32.84 -10.64 -19.58
N ALA A 321 -33.90 -11.15 -20.22
CA ALA A 321 -34.35 -12.53 -20.05
C ALA A 321 -33.33 -13.55 -20.60
N ALA A 322 -32.72 -13.27 -21.75
CA ALA A 322 -31.66 -14.12 -22.31
C ALA A 322 -30.40 -14.12 -21.42
N ILE A 323 -30.04 -12.98 -20.84
CA ILE A 323 -28.95 -12.87 -19.86
C ILE A 323 -29.26 -13.69 -18.60
N ARG A 324 -30.49 -13.56 -18.06
CA ARG A 324 -30.94 -14.35 -16.90
C ARG A 324 -30.84 -15.85 -17.18
N SER A 325 -31.33 -16.32 -18.33
CA SER A 325 -31.25 -17.72 -18.74
C SER A 325 -29.80 -18.23 -18.85
N HIS A 326 -28.88 -17.40 -19.34
CA HIS A 326 -27.44 -17.73 -19.34
C HIS A 326 -26.87 -17.87 -17.93
N LEU A 327 -27.25 -16.97 -17.02
CA LEU A 327 -26.82 -17.04 -15.62
C LEU A 327 -27.40 -18.26 -14.89
N GLU A 328 -28.64 -18.65 -15.18
CA GLU A 328 -29.24 -19.90 -14.68
C GLU A 328 -28.46 -21.13 -15.18
N ALA A 329 -28.05 -21.14 -16.45
CA ALA A 329 -27.21 -22.19 -17.00
C ALA A 329 -25.82 -22.23 -16.34
N MET A 330 -25.21 -21.07 -16.09
CA MET A 330 -23.95 -20.95 -15.36
C MET A 330 -24.08 -21.52 -13.94
N THR A 331 -25.15 -21.13 -13.23
CA THR A 331 -25.41 -21.54 -11.85
C THR A 331 -25.52 -23.05 -11.76
N ARG A 332 -26.34 -23.68 -12.62
CA ARG A 332 -26.46 -25.14 -12.70
C ARG A 332 -25.12 -25.82 -13.03
N ALA A 333 -24.31 -25.23 -13.91
CA ALA A 333 -23.01 -25.79 -14.27
C ALA A 333 -22.01 -25.73 -13.09
N VAL A 334 -21.98 -24.62 -12.36
CA VAL A 334 -21.14 -24.46 -11.15
C VAL A 334 -21.59 -25.42 -10.05
N GLU A 335 -22.90 -25.58 -9.83
CA GLU A 335 -23.43 -26.54 -8.84
C GLU A 335 -23.10 -27.98 -9.21
N ALA A 336 -23.24 -28.35 -10.49
CA ALA A 336 -22.87 -29.69 -10.96
C ALA A 336 -21.37 -29.95 -10.78
N LEU A 337 -20.52 -28.94 -11.02
CA LEU A 337 -19.09 -29.03 -10.77
C LEU A 337 -18.80 -29.16 -9.27
N ALA A 338 -19.44 -28.34 -8.42
CA ALA A 338 -19.29 -28.38 -6.97
C ALA A 338 -19.67 -29.75 -6.40
N ALA A 339 -20.75 -30.36 -6.89
CA ALA A 339 -21.22 -31.67 -6.46
C ALA A 339 -20.23 -32.82 -6.81
N GLN A 340 -19.35 -32.62 -7.79
CA GLN A 340 -18.35 -33.60 -8.21
C GLN A 340 -16.94 -33.27 -7.66
N ALA A 341 -16.73 -32.04 -7.20
CA ALA A 341 -15.42 -31.47 -6.89
C ALA A 341 -14.63 -32.29 -5.85
N ASP A 342 -15.31 -32.87 -4.85
CA ASP A 342 -14.68 -33.69 -3.79
C ASP A 342 -13.91 -34.90 -4.35
N SER A 343 -14.30 -35.40 -5.53
CA SER A 343 -13.66 -36.53 -6.20
C SER A 343 -12.69 -36.13 -7.31
N MET A 344 -12.59 -34.83 -7.62
CA MET A 344 -11.82 -34.33 -8.75
C MET A 344 -10.41 -33.89 -8.34
N GLU A 345 -9.44 -34.20 -9.17
CA GLU A 345 -8.08 -33.68 -9.07
C GLU A 345 -7.99 -32.26 -9.65
N CYS A 346 -6.92 -31.53 -9.29
CA CYS A 346 -6.64 -30.17 -9.76
C CYS A 346 -6.73 -30.01 -11.29
N GLU A 347 -6.21 -30.99 -12.04
CA GLU A 347 -6.26 -30.97 -13.50
C GLU A 347 -7.70 -30.96 -14.03
N GLN A 348 -8.56 -31.77 -13.42
CA GLN A 348 -9.97 -31.89 -13.81
C GLN A 348 -10.75 -30.63 -13.45
N ILE A 349 -10.47 -30.03 -12.28
CA ILE A 349 -11.17 -28.81 -11.82
C ILE A 349 -10.91 -27.65 -12.79
N HIS A 350 -9.65 -27.32 -13.11
CA HIS A 350 -9.38 -26.19 -14.00
C HIS A 350 -9.87 -26.45 -15.44
N THR A 351 -9.74 -27.69 -15.93
CA THR A 351 -10.25 -28.10 -17.27
C THR A 351 -11.76 -27.90 -17.39
N GLN A 352 -12.52 -28.07 -16.30
CA GLN A 352 -13.97 -27.83 -16.29
C GLN A 352 -14.33 -26.35 -16.09
N LEU A 353 -13.49 -25.57 -15.40
CA LEU A 353 -13.71 -24.14 -15.20
C LEU A 353 -13.46 -23.30 -16.47
N ASP A 354 -12.46 -23.64 -17.27
CA ASP A 354 -12.17 -22.94 -18.54
C ASP A 354 -13.39 -22.79 -19.47
N PRO A 355 -14.09 -23.87 -19.86
CA PRO A 355 -15.27 -23.76 -20.71
C PRO A 355 -16.42 -23.05 -20.00
N LEU A 356 -16.49 -23.07 -18.67
CA LEU A 356 -17.52 -22.38 -17.91
C LEU A 356 -17.36 -20.85 -18.04
N PHE A 357 -16.14 -20.34 -17.89
CA PHE A 357 -15.84 -18.92 -18.10
C PHE A 357 -16.13 -18.47 -19.52
N VAL A 358 -15.66 -19.22 -20.52
CA VAL A 358 -15.85 -18.86 -21.93
C VAL A 358 -17.32 -18.94 -22.33
N ARG A 359 -18.03 -20.00 -21.93
CA ARG A 359 -19.40 -20.24 -22.38
C ARG A 359 -20.43 -19.37 -21.66
N TYR A 360 -20.23 -19.08 -20.38
CA TYR A 360 -21.26 -18.42 -19.57
C TYR A 360 -20.78 -17.10 -18.95
N GLY A 361 -19.56 -17.07 -18.40
CA GLY A 361 -19.03 -15.88 -17.74
C GLY A 361 -18.84 -14.70 -18.70
N GLN A 362 -18.18 -14.94 -19.83
CA GLN A 362 -17.86 -13.88 -20.78
C GLN A 362 -19.11 -13.27 -21.45
N PRO A 363 -20.09 -14.04 -21.96
CA PRO A 363 -21.33 -13.47 -22.46
C PRO A 363 -22.06 -12.60 -21.42
N PHE A 364 -22.12 -13.04 -20.16
CA PHE A 364 -22.75 -12.24 -19.10
C PHE A 364 -22.06 -10.87 -18.92
N ILE A 365 -20.72 -10.85 -18.90
CA ILE A 365 -19.92 -9.63 -18.76
C ILE A 365 -20.04 -8.73 -19.99
N ASP A 366 -20.02 -9.29 -21.19
CA ASP A 366 -20.08 -8.54 -22.45
C ASP A 366 -21.43 -7.81 -22.61
N HIS A 367 -22.51 -8.39 -22.08
CA HIS A 367 -23.85 -7.83 -22.14
C HIS A 367 -24.27 -7.02 -20.89
N ARG A 368 -23.33 -6.68 -20.00
CA ARG A 368 -23.61 -5.93 -18.76
C ARG A 368 -24.27 -4.56 -18.98
N GLU A 369 -24.03 -3.90 -20.11
CA GLU A 369 -24.66 -2.61 -20.43
C GLU A 369 -26.16 -2.76 -20.72
N VAL A 370 -26.61 -3.94 -21.18
CA VAL A 370 -28.04 -4.26 -21.31
C VAL A 370 -28.70 -4.27 -19.94
N LEU A 371 -28.08 -4.93 -18.95
CA LEU A 371 -28.56 -4.94 -17.56
C LEU A 371 -28.64 -3.52 -16.99
N ARG A 372 -27.61 -2.70 -17.23
CA ARG A 372 -27.59 -1.30 -16.78
C ARG A 372 -28.68 -0.46 -17.44
N SER A 373 -28.94 -0.68 -18.73
CA SER A 373 -30.01 0.00 -19.46
C SER A 373 -31.39 -0.41 -18.97
N ALA A 374 -31.59 -1.72 -18.73
CA ALA A 374 -32.86 -2.28 -18.29
C ALA A 374 -33.22 -1.93 -16.83
N PHE A 375 -32.25 -1.98 -15.92
CA PHE A 375 -32.49 -1.90 -14.47
C PHE A 375 -31.93 -0.65 -13.79
N GLY A 376 -31.30 0.25 -14.56
CA GLY A 376 -30.64 1.44 -14.04
C GLY A 376 -29.39 1.12 -13.21
N GLY A 377 -28.75 2.17 -12.67
CA GLY A 377 -27.48 2.03 -11.96
C GLY A 377 -27.56 1.26 -10.64
N VAL A 378 -28.66 1.42 -9.89
CA VAL A 378 -28.88 0.73 -8.61
C VAL A 378 -29.17 -0.76 -8.84
N GLY A 379 -30.11 -1.10 -9.73
CA GLY A 379 -30.40 -2.50 -10.07
C GLY A 379 -29.18 -3.22 -10.67
N PHE A 380 -28.42 -2.53 -11.53
CA PHE A 380 -27.15 -3.05 -12.03
C PHE A 380 -26.15 -3.39 -10.91
N ALA A 381 -26.00 -2.51 -9.92
CA ALA A 381 -25.08 -2.75 -8.80
C ALA A 381 -25.53 -3.93 -7.93
N HIS A 382 -26.85 -4.08 -7.71
CA HIS A 382 -27.40 -5.22 -6.98
C HIS A 382 -27.18 -6.56 -7.69
N ILE A 383 -27.25 -6.59 -9.02
CA ILE A 383 -26.96 -7.80 -9.81
C ILE A 383 -25.45 -8.06 -9.86
N MET A 384 -24.64 -7.05 -10.21
CA MET A 384 -23.20 -7.27 -10.45
C MET A 384 -22.37 -7.48 -9.19
N GLY A 385 -22.82 -7.01 -8.02
CA GLY A 385 -22.09 -7.17 -6.75
C GLY A 385 -21.90 -8.64 -6.36
N PRO A 386 -22.98 -9.42 -6.20
CA PRO A 386 -22.90 -10.86 -5.96
C PRO A 386 -22.21 -11.61 -7.10
N PHE A 387 -22.47 -11.27 -8.37
CA PHE A 387 -21.80 -11.90 -9.51
C PHE A 387 -20.28 -11.76 -9.45
N ALA A 388 -19.77 -10.55 -9.17
CA ALA A 388 -18.33 -10.31 -9.03
C ALA A 388 -17.73 -11.10 -7.85
N SER A 389 -18.53 -11.38 -6.82
CA SER A 389 -18.11 -12.25 -5.70
C SER A 389 -18.00 -13.71 -6.15
N ALA A 390 -18.99 -14.23 -6.89
CA ALA A 390 -18.93 -15.55 -7.51
C ALA A 390 -17.74 -15.69 -8.45
N GLU A 391 -17.54 -14.73 -9.36
CA GLU A 391 -16.45 -14.70 -10.33
C GLU A 391 -15.07 -14.76 -9.64
N ARG A 392 -14.86 -13.96 -8.57
CA ARG A 392 -13.62 -14.00 -7.79
C ARG A 392 -13.38 -15.35 -7.14
N ARG A 393 -14.42 -16.02 -6.65
CA ARG A 393 -14.32 -17.38 -6.07
C ARG A 393 -13.91 -18.37 -7.16
N LEU A 394 -14.57 -18.35 -8.31
CA LEU A 394 -14.22 -19.23 -9.43
C LEU A 394 -12.80 -18.96 -9.94
N ASN A 395 -12.37 -17.70 -10.05
CA ASN A 395 -11.00 -17.35 -10.44
C ASN A 395 -9.98 -17.86 -9.41
N ARG A 396 -10.30 -17.76 -8.11
CA ARG A 396 -9.44 -18.31 -7.06
C ARG A 396 -9.40 -19.84 -7.10
N ALA A 397 -10.53 -20.49 -7.36
CA ALA A 397 -10.60 -21.93 -7.56
C ALA A 397 -9.71 -22.38 -8.73
N TRP A 398 -9.79 -21.65 -9.85
CA TRP A 398 -8.98 -21.90 -11.02
C TRP A 398 -7.48 -21.75 -10.72
N SER A 399 -7.05 -20.64 -10.10
CA SER A 399 -5.65 -20.44 -9.72
C SER A 399 -5.15 -21.49 -8.74
N ALA A 400 -5.94 -21.80 -7.70
CA ALA A 400 -5.59 -22.83 -6.73
C ALA A 400 -5.42 -24.21 -7.39
N ALA A 401 -6.29 -24.56 -8.34
CA ALA A 401 -6.19 -25.80 -9.10
C ALA A 401 -4.91 -25.83 -9.96
N VAL A 402 -4.59 -24.75 -10.68
CA VAL A 402 -3.35 -24.65 -11.47
C VAL A 402 -2.09 -24.77 -10.60
N ASP A 403 -2.13 -24.22 -9.39
CA ASP A 403 -1.01 -24.25 -8.44
C ASP A 403 -0.92 -25.56 -7.62
N GLY A 404 -1.87 -26.49 -7.77
CA GLY A 404 -1.88 -27.79 -7.10
C GLY A 404 -2.56 -27.82 -5.73
N TYR A 405 -3.27 -26.77 -5.33
CA TYR A 405 -4.01 -26.67 -4.06
C TYR A 405 -5.45 -27.18 -4.20
N VAL A 406 -5.63 -28.50 -4.20
CA VAL A 406 -6.92 -29.14 -4.50
C VAL A 406 -8.03 -28.79 -3.49
N ASP A 407 -7.73 -28.76 -2.20
CA ASP A 407 -8.73 -28.50 -1.16
C ASP A 407 -9.27 -27.06 -1.25
N GLU A 408 -8.38 -26.08 -1.49
CA GLU A 408 -8.76 -24.69 -1.72
C GLU A 408 -9.58 -24.56 -3.00
N ALA A 409 -9.19 -25.24 -4.08
CA ALA A 409 -9.93 -25.22 -5.33
C ALA A 409 -11.38 -25.71 -5.13
N ARG A 410 -11.56 -26.85 -4.46
CA ARG A 410 -12.88 -27.43 -4.13
C ARG A 410 -13.71 -26.49 -3.27
N GLU A 411 -13.11 -25.95 -2.20
CA GLU A 411 -13.78 -25.00 -1.30
C GLU A 411 -14.28 -23.77 -2.08
N GLN A 412 -13.44 -23.19 -2.94
CA GLN A 412 -13.80 -22.00 -3.70
C GLN A 412 -14.87 -22.27 -4.77
N VAL A 413 -14.87 -23.44 -5.43
CA VAL A 413 -15.97 -23.83 -6.34
C VAL A 413 -17.28 -23.93 -5.58
N ALA A 414 -17.29 -24.64 -4.44
CA ALA A 414 -18.50 -24.78 -3.62
C ALA A 414 -19.01 -23.43 -3.09
N ALA A 415 -18.10 -22.53 -2.71
CA ALA A 415 -18.45 -21.19 -2.23
C ALA A 415 -19.00 -20.24 -3.30
N ALA A 416 -18.83 -20.54 -4.60
CA ALA A 416 -19.32 -19.67 -5.67
C ALA A 416 -20.83 -19.77 -5.89
N GLY A 417 -21.43 -20.95 -5.67
CA GLY A 417 -22.85 -21.22 -5.92
C GLY A 417 -23.82 -20.24 -5.23
N PRO A 418 -23.71 -20.01 -3.91
CA PRO A 418 -24.59 -19.08 -3.19
C PRO A 418 -24.61 -17.66 -3.79
N TYR A 419 -23.47 -17.15 -4.26
CA TYR A 419 -23.39 -15.83 -4.88
C TYR A 419 -24.04 -15.78 -6.27
N LEU A 420 -24.04 -16.89 -7.01
CA LEU A 420 -24.73 -16.98 -8.30
C LEU A 420 -26.27 -16.99 -8.10
N HIS A 421 -26.75 -17.68 -7.06
CA HIS A 421 -28.16 -17.59 -6.66
C HIS A 421 -28.54 -16.19 -6.23
N GLU A 422 -27.74 -15.54 -5.39
CA GLU A 422 -27.97 -14.14 -4.99
C GLU A 422 -27.98 -13.20 -6.21
N THR A 423 -27.16 -13.49 -7.23
CA THR A 423 -27.19 -12.75 -8.51
C THR A 423 -28.51 -12.96 -9.25
N LEU A 424 -29.03 -14.19 -9.29
CA LEU A 424 -30.32 -14.52 -9.92
C LEU A 424 -31.50 -13.89 -9.18
N ASP A 425 -31.50 -13.94 -7.85
CA ASP A 425 -32.54 -13.34 -7.00
C ASP A 425 -32.57 -11.81 -7.10
N ALA A 426 -31.44 -11.19 -7.45
CA ALA A 426 -31.36 -9.76 -7.70
C ALA A 426 -31.99 -9.32 -9.03
N PHE A 427 -32.37 -10.24 -9.93
CA PHE A 427 -33.15 -9.89 -11.12
C PHE A 427 -34.58 -9.52 -10.71
N PRO A 428 -35.08 -8.33 -11.07
CA PRO A 428 -36.48 -7.98 -10.85
C PRO A 428 -37.41 -8.97 -11.56
N GLU A 429 -38.53 -9.32 -10.92
CA GLU A 429 -39.62 -10.01 -11.61
C GLU A 429 -40.12 -9.10 -12.74
N THR A 430 -39.90 -9.55 -13.98
CA THR A 430 -40.31 -8.86 -15.21
C THR A 430 -41.78 -9.05 -15.52
#